data_AF-A0AAW1R4Y5-F1
#
_entry.id   AF-A0AAW1R4Y5-F1
#
_cell.length_a   1.000
_cell.length_b   1.000
_cell.length_c   1.000
_cell.angle_alpha   90.00
_cell.angle_beta   90.00
_cell.angle_gamma   90.00
#
_symmetry.space_group_name_H-M   'P 1'
#
loop_
_entity.id
_entity.type
_entity.pdbx_description
1 polymer ?
#
loop_
_entity_poly.entity_id
_entity_poly.type
_entity_poly.pdbx_seq_one_letter_code
_entity_poly.pdbx_strand_id
1 'polypeptide(L)'
;MSVVRCAARQLVRPFGLRAISTTTPAGVIWSDKERGEEAIAFRKEDERLLRALLAKVKKAADSTDVHEAEGSRAAELSSLKAILGKYNVSDKDLQAVLEWKHGAA
;
A
#
# COMPACT_ATOMS: atom_id res chain seq x y z
N MET A 1 10.78 36.88 -22.71
CA MET A 1 9.95 36.82 -21.48
C MET A 1 9.99 35.38 -20.98
N SER A 2 10.80 35.11 -19.94
CA SER A 2 11.00 33.76 -19.40
C SER A 2 9.97 33.45 -18.32
N VAL A 3 9.21 32.37 -18.49
CA VAL A 3 8.28 31.86 -17.48
C VAL A 3 9.03 30.88 -16.59
N VAL A 4 9.45 31.34 -15.42
CA VAL A 4 9.99 30.47 -14.35
C VAL A 4 8.81 29.71 -13.76
N ARG A 5 8.65 28.44 -14.14
CA ARG A 5 7.72 27.52 -13.47
C ARG A 5 8.36 27.06 -12.16
N CYS A 6 7.87 27.61 -11.06
CA CYS A 6 8.25 27.21 -9.71
C CYS A 6 7.65 25.81 -9.43
N ALA A 7 8.50 24.82 -9.19
CA ALA A 7 8.09 23.47 -8.78
C ALA A 7 7.56 23.51 -7.35
N ALA A 8 6.28 23.19 -7.17
CA ALA A 8 5.68 22.98 -5.86
C ALA A 8 6.24 21.67 -5.27
N ARG A 9 7.26 21.79 -4.42
CA ARG A 9 7.81 20.68 -3.65
C ARG A 9 6.81 20.30 -2.56
N GLN A 10 6.05 19.26 -2.81
CA GLN A 10 5.08 18.71 -1.85
C GLN A 10 5.84 18.20 -0.63
N LEU A 11 5.73 18.91 0.50
CA LEU A 11 6.28 18.48 1.78
C LEU A 11 5.47 17.27 2.25
N VAL A 12 6.10 16.10 2.17
CA VAL A 12 5.62 14.87 2.82
C VAL A 12 5.55 15.17 4.31
N ARG A 13 4.34 15.31 4.85
CA ARG A 13 4.14 15.50 6.28
C ARG A 13 4.63 14.23 6.99
N PRO A 14 5.52 14.33 8.00
CA PRO A 14 5.89 13.15 8.77
C PRO A 14 4.62 12.61 9.42
N PHE A 15 4.37 11.33 9.18
CA PHE A 15 3.31 10.55 9.81
C PHE A 15 3.53 10.65 11.33
N GLY A 16 2.72 11.47 11.99
CA GLY A 16 2.82 11.67 13.42
C GLY A 16 2.55 10.35 14.12
N LEU A 17 3.59 9.75 14.70
CA LEU A 17 3.47 8.68 15.68
C LEU A 17 2.72 9.23 16.88
N ARG A 18 1.39 9.13 16.86
CA ARG A 18 0.58 9.26 18.08
C ARG A 18 0.83 7.99 18.89
N ALA A 19 1.70 8.07 19.89
CA ALA A 19 1.80 7.05 20.90
C ALA A 19 0.41 6.91 21.56
N ILE A 20 -0.23 5.76 21.37
CA ILE A 20 -1.41 5.38 22.15
C ILE A 20 -0.86 5.12 23.56
N SER A 21 -1.01 6.11 24.43
CA SER A 21 -0.80 5.93 25.86
C SER A 21 -1.95 5.08 26.38
N THR A 22 -1.63 3.95 27.03
CA THR A 22 -2.55 3.18 27.84
C THR A 22 -2.94 4.02 29.06
N THR A 23 -3.87 4.96 28.87
CA THR A 23 -4.34 5.84 29.93
C THR A 23 -5.30 5.08 30.84
N THR A 24 -4.81 4.66 32.01
CA THR A 24 -5.67 4.42 33.16
C THR A 24 -6.40 5.74 33.47
N PRO A 25 -7.73 5.74 33.70
CA PRO A 25 -8.42 6.96 34.13
C PRO A 25 -7.78 7.48 35.42
N ALA A 26 -7.43 8.77 35.43
CA ALA A 26 -6.72 9.39 36.55
C ALA A 26 -7.54 9.23 37.85
N GLY A 27 -6.96 8.51 38.83
CA GLY A 27 -7.54 8.38 40.18
C GLY A 27 -7.98 6.98 40.61
N VAL A 28 -7.90 5.95 39.76
CA VAL A 28 -8.27 4.58 40.15
C VAL A 28 -7.01 3.77 40.48
N ILE A 29 -6.89 3.31 41.73
CA ILE A 29 -5.87 2.34 42.14
C ILE A 29 -6.49 0.94 41.97
N TRP A 30 -6.04 0.23 40.93
CA TRP A 30 -6.53 -1.11 40.62
C TRP A 30 -5.81 -2.12 41.51
N SER A 31 -6.53 -3.12 42.00
CA SER A 31 -5.91 -4.27 42.64
C SER A 31 -5.14 -5.10 41.60
N ASP A 32 -4.11 -5.84 42.04
CA ASP A 32 -3.30 -6.66 41.14
C ASP A 32 -4.13 -7.73 40.41
N LYS A 33 -5.23 -8.18 41.02
CA LYS A 33 -6.19 -9.10 40.40
C LYS A 33 -6.90 -8.45 39.21
N GLU A 34 -7.46 -7.25 39.40
CA GLU A 34 -8.17 -6.52 38.35
C GLU A 34 -7.23 -6.16 37.18
N ARG A 35 -5.98 -5.78 37.51
CA ARG A 35 -4.94 -5.52 36.49
C ARG A 35 -4.59 -6.78 35.70
N GLY A 36 -4.54 -7.94 36.37
CA GLY A 36 -4.29 -9.22 35.72
C GLY A 36 -5.42 -9.62 34.76
N GLU A 37 -6.67 -9.44 35.19
CA GLU A 37 -7.86 -9.73 34.39
C GLU A 37 -7.97 -8.80 33.16
N GLU A 38 -7.69 -7.50 33.36
CA GLU A 38 -7.64 -6.51 32.29
C GLU A 38 -6.53 -6.81 31.27
N ALA A 39 -5.34 -7.18 31.73
CA ALA A 39 -4.25 -7.55 30.85
C ALA A 39 -4.60 -8.77 29.97
N ILE A 40 -5.27 -9.77 30.54
CA ILE A 40 -5.72 -10.94 29.76
C ILE A 40 -6.80 -10.53 28.75
N ALA A 41 -7.74 -9.68 29.14
CA ALA A 41 -8.79 -9.19 28.26
C ALA A 41 -8.21 -8.36 27.09
N PHE A 42 -7.31 -7.42 27.37
CA PHE A 42 -6.68 -6.60 26.33
C PHE A 42 -5.78 -7.41 25.41
N ARG A 43 -5.03 -8.39 25.91
CA ARG A 43 -4.22 -9.25 25.03
C ARG A 43 -5.08 -9.97 23.99
N LYS A 44 -6.25 -10.48 24.39
CA LYS A 44 -7.19 -11.11 23.45
C LYS A 44 -7.74 -10.13 22.43
N GLU A 45 -8.09 -8.92 22.88
CA GLU A 45 -8.64 -7.90 22.00
C GLU A 45 -7.59 -7.34 21.03
N ASP A 46 -6.35 -7.13 21.49
CA ASP A 46 -5.21 -6.71 20.67
C ASP A 46 -4.91 -7.74 19.58
N GLU A 47 -4.94 -9.04 19.89
CA GLU A 47 -4.80 -10.08 18.87
C GLU A 47 -5.90 -10.01 17.81
N ARG A 48 -7.15 -9.78 18.22
CA ARG A 48 -8.29 -9.63 17.30
C ARG A 48 -8.12 -8.40 16.41
N LEU A 49 -7.70 -7.28 16.99
CA LEU A 49 -7.47 -6.02 16.29
C LEU A 49 -6.29 -6.12 15.31
N LEU A 50 -5.18 -6.75 15.72
CA LEU A 50 -4.02 -6.98 14.86
C LEU A 50 -4.38 -7.88 13.67
N ARG A 51 -5.15 -8.95 13.88
CA ARG A 51 -5.65 -9.79 12.77
C ARG A 51 -6.50 -8.98 11.79
N ALA A 52 -7.40 -8.14 12.30
CA ALA A 52 -8.22 -7.28 11.45
C ALA A 52 -7.39 -6.23 10.70
N LEU A 53 -6.35 -5.67 11.33
CA LEU A 53 -5.41 -4.74 10.70
C LEU A 53 -4.65 -5.42 9.57
N LEU A 54 -4.09 -6.61 9.81
CA LEU A 54 -3.35 -7.37 8.81
C LEU A 54 -4.23 -7.75 7.62
N ALA A 55 -5.50 -8.13 7.86
CA ALA A 55 -6.46 -8.39 6.79
C ALA A 55 -6.72 -7.14 5.92
N LYS A 56 -6.81 -5.95 6.53
CA LYS A 56 -6.96 -4.69 5.80
C LYS A 56 -5.71 -4.32 5.01
N VAL A 57 -4.53 -4.46 5.61
CA VAL A 57 -3.24 -4.20 4.95
C VAL A 57 -3.08 -5.14 3.76
N LYS A 58 -3.38 -6.43 3.92
CA LYS A 58 -3.38 -7.38 2.81
C LYS A 58 -4.32 -6.96 1.70
N LYS A 59 -5.57 -6.61 2.02
CA LYS A 59 -6.54 -6.15 1.02
C LYS A 59 -6.05 -4.90 0.27
N ALA A 60 -5.44 -3.95 0.98
CA ALA A 60 -4.89 -2.74 0.39
C ALA A 60 -3.71 -3.04 -0.53
N ALA A 61 -2.80 -3.94 -0.11
CA ALA A 61 -1.69 -4.41 -0.92
C ALA A 61 -2.19 -5.10 -2.20
N ASP A 62 -3.09 -6.08 -2.06
CA ASP A 62 -3.66 -6.82 -3.19
C ASP A 62 -4.38 -5.87 -4.17
N SER A 63 -5.09 -4.83 -3.70
CA SER A 63 -5.74 -3.84 -4.59
C SER A 63 -4.78 -2.86 -5.25
N THR A 64 -3.66 -2.55 -4.60
CA THR A 64 -2.65 -1.61 -5.15
C THR A 64 -1.84 -2.31 -6.24
N ASP A 65 -1.49 -3.58 -6.01
CA ASP A 65 -0.75 -4.42 -6.96
C ASP A 65 -1.51 -4.60 -8.28
N VAL A 66 -2.84 -4.84 -8.25
CA VAL A 66 -3.65 -4.98 -9.48
C VAL A 66 -3.65 -3.69 -10.31
N HIS A 67 -3.85 -2.53 -9.67
CA HIS A 67 -3.89 -1.26 -10.39
C HIS A 67 -2.50 -0.79 -10.86
N GLU A 68 -1.45 -1.04 -10.08
CA GLU A 68 -0.07 -0.79 -10.52
C GLU A 68 0.33 -1.74 -11.66
N ALA A 69 -0.09 -3.00 -11.63
CA ALA A 69 0.13 -3.96 -12.71
C ALA A 69 -0.59 -3.55 -14.01
N GLU A 70 -1.84 -3.09 -13.93
CA GLU A 70 -2.60 -2.58 -15.08
C GLU A 70 -1.98 -1.30 -15.66
N GLY A 71 -1.61 -0.35 -14.80
CA GLY A 71 -0.95 0.90 -15.21
C GLY A 71 0.42 0.66 -15.85
N SER A 72 1.20 -0.26 -15.27
CA SER A 72 2.49 -0.70 -15.81
C SER A 72 2.32 -1.37 -17.17
N ARG A 73 1.36 -2.31 -17.32
CA ARG A 73 1.05 -2.95 -18.61
C ARG A 73 0.70 -1.95 -19.69
N ALA A 74 -0.11 -0.94 -19.39
CA ALA A 74 -0.49 0.09 -20.34
C ALA A 74 0.69 0.99 -20.74
N ALA A 75 1.50 1.41 -19.78
CA ALA A 75 2.72 2.19 -20.03
C ALA A 75 3.71 1.39 -20.90
N GLU A 76 3.87 0.11 -20.60
CA GLU A 76 4.76 -0.77 -21.35
C GLU A 76 4.26 -1.03 -22.77
N LEU A 77 2.96 -1.23 -22.98
CA LEU A 77 2.38 -1.33 -24.32
C LEU A 77 2.64 -0.07 -25.15
N SER A 78 2.56 1.12 -24.55
CA SER A 78 2.88 2.37 -25.25
C SER A 78 4.36 2.44 -25.65
N SER A 79 5.26 1.97 -24.77
CA SER A 79 6.69 1.90 -25.07
C SER A 79 7.03 0.87 -26.16
N LEU A 80 6.36 -0.29 -26.15
CA LEU A 80 6.51 -1.33 -27.16
C LEU A 80 6.03 -0.84 -28.52
N LYS A 81 4.89 -0.15 -28.58
CA LYS A 81 4.39 0.47 -29.82
C LYS A 81 5.34 1.53 -30.38
N ALA A 82 6.02 2.31 -29.53
CA ALA A 82 7.00 3.29 -29.98
C ALA A 82 8.25 2.64 -30.63
N ILE A 83 8.66 1.46 -30.14
CA ILE A 83 9.82 0.71 -30.66
C ILE A 83 9.42 -0.08 -31.92
N LEU A 84 8.35 -0.87 -31.83
CA LEU A 84 7.93 -1.85 -32.83
C LEU A 84 7.00 -1.26 -33.90
N GLY A 85 6.48 -0.04 -33.72
CA GLY A 85 5.68 0.67 -34.73
C GLY A 85 6.43 0.93 -36.03
N LYS A 86 7.77 0.83 -36.02
CA LYS A 86 8.63 0.91 -37.22
C LYS A 86 8.60 -0.36 -38.08
N TYR A 87 8.20 -1.50 -37.52
CA TYR A 87 8.33 -2.82 -38.12
C TYR A 87 6.99 -3.48 -38.49
N ASN A 88 5.89 -2.72 -38.47
CA ASN A 88 4.54 -3.16 -38.84
C ASN A 88 4.12 -4.48 -38.17
N VAL A 89 4.30 -4.54 -36.85
CA VAL A 89 4.05 -5.73 -36.02
C VAL A 89 2.57 -5.82 -35.66
N SER A 90 2.02 -7.03 -35.66
CA SER A 90 0.62 -7.24 -35.30
C SER A 90 0.38 -7.00 -33.80
N ASP A 91 -0.81 -6.53 -33.41
CA ASP A 91 -1.17 -6.31 -32.00
C ASP A 91 -1.11 -7.61 -31.17
N LYS A 92 -1.26 -8.77 -31.81
CA LYS A 92 -1.15 -10.09 -31.17
C LYS A 92 0.29 -10.39 -30.75
N ASP A 93 1.26 -10.05 -31.59
CA ASP A 93 2.67 -10.27 -31.27
C ASP A 93 3.15 -9.28 -30.19
N LEU A 94 2.61 -8.06 -30.18
CA LEU A 94 2.85 -7.10 -29.10
C LEU A 94 2.36 -7.61 -27.74
N GLN A 95 1.18 -8.25 -27.71
CA GLN A 95 0.68 -8.91 -26.50
C GLN A 95 1.55 -10.10 -26.10
N ALA A 96 1.96 -10.95 -27.04
CA ALA A 96 2.84 -12.08 -26.75
C ALA A 96 4.20 -11.65 -26.17
N VAL A 97 4.76 -10.54 -26.64
CA VAL A 97 6.01 -9.96 -26.10
C VAL A 97 5.79 -9.38 -24.71
N LEU A 98 4.66 -8.72 -24.46
CA LEU A 98 4.30 -8.21 -23.13
C LEU A 98 4.14 -9.36 -22.13
N GLU A 99 3.45 -10.43 -22.52
CA GLU A 99 3.26 -11.64 -21.72
C GLU A 99 4.59 -12.37 -21.46
N TRP A 100 5.47 -12.46 -22.46
CA TRP A 100 6.83 -12.99 -22.29
C TRP A 100 7.62 -12.18 -21.26
N LYS A 101 7.58 -10.85 -21.34
CA LYS A 101 8.31 -9.97 -20.42
C LYS A 101 7.83 -10.11 -18.98
N HIS A 102 6.52 -10.26 -18.77
CA HIS A 102 5.92 -10.38 -17.44
C HIS A 102 6.07 -11.79 -16.85
N GLY A 103 6.78 -12.69 -17.55
CA GLY A 103 6.91 -14.08 -17.16
C GLY A 103 5.56 -14.75 -17.25
N ALA A 104 5.22 -15.26 -18.44
CA ALA A 104 4.14 -16.24 -18.55
C ALA A 104 4.33 -17.30 -17.45
N ALA A 105 3.26 -17.50 -16.68
CA ALA A 105 3.17 -18.45 -15.57
C ALA A 105 3.69 -19.85 -15.93
#